data_AF-B3EKP0-F1
#
_entry.id   AF-B3EKP0-F1
#
_cell.length_a   1.000
_cell.length_b   1.000
_cell.length_c   1.000
_cell.angle_alpha   90.00
_cell.angle_beta   90.00
_cell.angle_gamma   90.00
#
_symmetry.space_group_name_H-M   'P 1'
#
loop_
_entity.id
_entity.type
_entity.pdbx_description
1 polymer ?
#
loop_
_entity_poly.entity_id
_entity_poly.type
_entity_poly.pdbx_seq_one_letter_code
_entity_poly.pdbx_strand_id
1 'polypeptide(L)'
;MKVHVFLSRPLTITVLRFIVGLLFILAGYSKVINPGHFSAVIAEYRILPETLVPVTAVVLPWLELLCGTMLLLNVFARSNALILMVVLAIFIAGISNNILRGIIHDCGCFEFLGSLLGFQEEISLSTIFRDLVILFMAFPILLYGSNVFFRKQ
;
A
#
# COMPACT_ATOMS: atom_id res chain seq x y z
N MET A 1 -6.93 4.71 -27.33
CA MET A 1 -6.85 6.18 -27.38
C MET A 1 -7.81 6.93 -26.45
N LYS A 2 -9.02 6.42 -26.13
CA LYS A 2 -9.97 7.09 -25.21
C LYS A 2 -9.61 7.01 -23.71
N VAL A 3 -8.85 5.99 -23.30
CA VAL A 3 -8.43 5.75 -21.90
C VAL A 3 -7.55 6.89 -21.37
N HIS A 4 -6.60 7.38 -22.19
CA HIS A 4 -5.74 8.51 -21.82
C HIS A 4 -6.52 9.80 -21.49
N VAL A 5 -7.64 10.05 -22.18
CA VAL A 5 -8.44 11.28 -22.04
C VAL A 5 -9.34 11.26 -20.79
N PHE A 6 -9.75 10.07 -20.34
CA PHE A 6 -10.55 9.92 -19.10
C PHE A 6 -9.67 9.97 -17.85
N LEU A 7 -8.48 9.37 -17.92
CA LEU A 7 -7.48 9.37 -16.86
C LEU A 7 -6.79 10.72 -16.64
N SER A 8 -6.83 11.62 -17.63
CA SER A 8 -6.25 12.97 -17.52
C SER A 8 -7.19 14.00 -16.88
N ARG A 9 -8.42 13.63 -16.50
CA ARG A 9 -9.33 14.59 -15.85
C ARG A 9 -8.87 14.87 -14.40
N PRO A 10 -8.81 16.13 -13.97
CA PRO A 10 -8.32 16.50 -12.64
C PRO A 10 -9.16 15.90 -11.50
N LEU A 11 -10.46 15.68 -11.74
CA LEU A 11 -11.35 15.02 -10.80
C LEU A 11 -10.97 13.54 -10.59
N THR A 12 -10.67 12.81 -11.67
CA THR A 12 -10.30 11.39 -11.62
C THR A 12 -9.04 11.19 -10.77
N ILE A 13 -8.00 12.01 -11.00
CA ILE A 13 -6.76 11.94 -10.23
C ILE A 13 -6.99 12.30 -8.76
N THR A 14 -7.86 13.26 -8.48
CA THR A 14 -8.21 13.63 -7.09
C THR A 14 -8.90 12.46 -6.40
N VAL A 15 -9.92 11.86 -7.02
CA VAL A 15 -10.64 10.70 -6.46
C VAL A 15 -9.69 9.52 -6.23
N LEU A 16 -8.84 9.18 -7.20
CA LEU A 16 -7.85 8.10 -7.06
C LEU A 16 -6.89 8.37 -5.90
N ARG A 17 -6.42 9.61 -5.73
CA ARG A 17 -5.56 10.00 -4.61
C ARG A 17 -6.25 9.82 -3.27
N PHE A 18 -7.52 10.19 -3.17
CA PHE A 18 -8.29 9.97 -1.94
C PHE A 18 -8.45 8.48 -1.63
N ILE A 19 -8.81 7.67 -2.63
CA ILE A 19 -8.98 6.22 -2.47
C ILE A 19 -7.66 5.56 -2.06
N VAL A 20 -6.59 5.76 -2.85
CA VAL A 20 -5.27 5.15 -2.59
C VAL A 20 -4.70 5.65 -1.27
N GLY A 21 -4.77 6.95 -1.00
CA GLY A 21 -4.28 7.53 0.26
C GLY A 21 -4.99 6.96 1.47
N LEU A 22 -6.32 6.83 1.43
CA LEU A 22 -7.10 6.26 2.53
C LEU A 22 -6.80 4.77 2.74
N LEU A 23 -6.66 3.98 1.66
CA LEU A 23 -6.30 2.57 1.76
C LEU A 23 -4.96 2.37 2.48
N PHE A 24 -3.93 3.13 2.11
CA PHE A 24 -2.63 3.04 2.77
C PHE A 24 -2.65 3.58 4.20
N ILE A 25 -3.48 4.58 4.51
CA ILE A 25 -3.65 5.04 5.89
C ILE A 25 -4.28 3.93 6.75
N LEU A 26 -5.35 3.31 6.26
CA LEU A 26 -6.02 2.22 6.99
C LEU A 26 -5.09 1.00 7.16
N ALA A 27 -4.33 0.66 6.12
CA ALA A 27 -3.38 -0.44 6.15
C ALA A 27 -2.14 -0.15 7.03
N GLY A 28 -1.64 1.08 7.04
CA GLY A 28 -0.55 1.48 7.93
C GLY A 28 -1.02 1.54 9.38
N TYR A 29 -2.22 2.05 9.63
CA TYR A 29 -2.79 2.18 10.97
C TYR A 29 -3.00 0.81 11.63
N SER A 30 -3.52 -0.18 10.88
CA SER A 30 -3.69 -1.54 11.40
C SER A 30 -2.36 -2.15 11.89
N LYS A 31 -1.28 -1.92 11.14
CA LYS A 31 0.07 -2.41 11.48
C LYS A 31 0.71 -1.65 12.65
N VAL A 32 0.42 -0.35 12.80
CA VAL A 32 0.93 0.45 13.94
C VAL A 32 0.25 0.06 15.26
N ILE A 33 -1.02 -0.37 15.25
CA ILE A 33 -1.71 -0.81 16.47
C ILE A 33 -1.04 -2.04 17.09
N ASN A 34 -0.58 -2.98 16.26
CA ASN A 34 0.05 -4.22 16.74
C ASN A 34 1.35 -4.52 15.97
N PRO A 35 2.45 -3.80 16.26
CA PRO A 35 3.72 -3.99 15.58
C PRO A 35 4.35 -5.35 15.91
N GLY A 36 4.01 -5.95 17.06
CA GLY A 36 4.45 -7.30 17.44
C GLY A 36 3.87 -8.37 16.51
N HIS A 37 2.56 -8.30 16.24
CA HIS A 37 1.91 -9.17 15.28
C HIS A 37 2.48 -8.97 13.86
N PHE A 38 2.60 -7.71 13.43
CA PHE A 38 3.14 -7.42 12.10
C PHE A 38 4.61 -7.86 11.94
N SER A 39 5.41 -7.81 13.01
CA SER A 39 6.76 -8.37 13.05
C SER A 39 6.76 -9.89 12.87
N ALA A 40 5.82 -10.61 13.48
CA ALA A 40 5.68 -12.05 13.29
C ALA A 40 5.26 -12.39 11.84
N VAL A 41 4.34 -11.59 11.28
CA VAL A 41 3.95 -11.70 9.87
C VAL A 41 5.17 -11.51 8.95
N ILE A 42 5.97 -10.45 9.13
CA ILE A 42 7.19 -10.21 8.32
C ILE A 42 8.20 -11.36 8.46
N ALA A 43 8.37 -11.91 9.67
CA ALA A 43 9.29 -13.03 9.91
C ALA A 43 8.90 -14.26 9.08
N GLU A 44 7.60 -14.52 8.90
CA GLU A 44 7.11 -15.66 8.12
C GLU A 44 7.41 -15.55 6.61
N TYR A 45 7.65 -14.35 6.09
CA TYR A 45 8.13 -14.20 4.71
C TYR A 45 9.52 -14.80 4.51
N ARG A 46 10.34 -14.90 5.56
CA ARG A 46 11.73 -15.42 5.49
C ARG A 46 12.58 -14.77 4.40
N ILE A 47 12.36 -13.48 4.13
CA ILE A 47 13.10 -12.66 3.15
C ILE A 47 14.17 -11.81 3.86
N LEU A 48 13.85 -11.29 5.04
CA LEU A 48 14.72 -10.41 5.82
C LEU A 48 15.44 -11.19 6.93
N PRO A 49 16.67 -10.78 7.31
CA PRO A 49 17.33 -11.29 8.50
C PRO A 49 16.57 -10.87 9.77
N GLU A 50 16.59 -11.72 10.80
CA GLU A 50 15.84 -11.53 12.04
C GLU A 50 16.11 -10.18 12.73
N THR A 51 17.32 -9.64 12.59
CA THR A 51 17.69 -8.33 13.15
C THR A 51 16.99 -7.15 12.47
N LEU A 52 16.58 -7.28 11.20
CA LEU A 52 15.90 -6.22 10.45
C LEU A 52 14.38 -6.29 10.56
N VAL A 53 13.82 -7.47 10.87
CA VAL A 53 12.37 -7.67 11.03
C VAL A 53 11.71 -6.62 11.94
N PRO A 54 12.17 -6.39 13.20
CA PRO A 54 11.52 -5.42 14.07
C PRO A 54 11.66 -3.97 13.56
N VAL A 55 12.78 -3.65 12.90
CA VAL A 55 12.99 -2.31 12.31
C VAL A 55 12.00 -2.08 11.17
N THR A 56 11.86 -3.05 10.27
CA THR A 56 10.90 -2.98 9.16
C THR A 56 9.45 -2.94 9.66
N ALA A 57 9.12 -3.72 10.70
CA ALA A 57 7.79 -3.74 11.30
C ALA A 57 7.36 -2.38 11.88
N VAL A 58 8.32 -1.55 12.30
CA VAL A 58 8.04 -0.19 12.78
C VAL A 58 8.10 0.83 11.65
N VAL A 59 9.17 0.83 10.84
CA VAL A 59 9.41 1.89 9.84
C VAL A 59 8.40 1.83 8.70
N LEU A 60 8.05 0.64 8.23
CA LEU A 60 7.23 0.46 7.04
C LEU A 60 5.79 1.00 7.25
N PRO A 61 5.08 0.69 8.36
CA PRO A 61 3.76 1.27 8.61
C PRO A 61 3.75 2.79 8.74
N TRP A 62 4.77 3.39 9.37
CA TRP A 62 4.90 4.85 9.46
C TRP A 62 5.10 5.48 8.09
N LEU A 63 5.87 4.84 7.22
CA LEU A 63 6.07 5.28 5.84
C LEU A 63 4.76 5.19 5.04
N GLU A 64 3.98 4.13 5.19
CA GLU A 64 2.65 3.99 4.57
C GLU A 64 1.68 5.09 5.04
N LEU A 65 1.61 5.35 6.35
CA LEU A 65 0.80 6.40 6.95
C LEU A 65 1.20 7.80 6.45
N LEU A 66 2.49 8.12 6.47
CA LEU A 66 2.99 9.42 6.06
C LEU A 66 2.75 9.64 4.55
N CYS A 67 3.08 8.66 3.71
CA CYS A 67 2.87 8.80 2.27
C CYS A 67 1.37 8.85 1.94
N GLY A 68 0.53 8.05 2.60
CA GLY A 68 -0.91 8.05 2.42
C GLY A 68 -1.54 9.39 2.80
N THR A 69 -1.16 9.97 3.95
CA THR A 69 -1.63 11.29 4.39
C THR A 69 -1.18 12.41 3.47
N MET A 70 0.09 12.42 3.06
CA MET A 70 0.58 13.39 2.07
C MET A 70 -0.13 13.26 0.72
N LEU A 71 -0.49 12.04 0.32
CA LEU A 71 -1.28 11.78 -0.88
C LEU A 71 -2.69 12.37 -0.79
N LEU A 72 -3.35 12.32 0.38
CA LEU A 72 -4.63 12.98 0.63
C LEU A 72 -4.49 14.51 0.54
N LEU A 73 -3.48 15.07 1.21
CA LEU A 73 -3.23 16.52 1.27
C LEU A 73 -2.71 17.13 -0.04
N ASN A 74 -2.44 16.30 -1.05
CA ASN A 74 -1.85 16.70 -2.33
C ASN A 74 -0.44 17.30 -2.22
N VAL A 75 0.31 16.88 -1.21
CA VAL A 75 1.69 17.28 -0.99
C VAL A 75 2.59 16.23 -1.65
N PHE A 76 3.44 16.63 -2.59
CA PHE A 76 4.33 15.74 -3.36
C PHE A 76 3.66 14.46 -3.89
N ALA A 77 2.47 14.58 -4.47
CA ALA A 77 1.61 13.44 -4.82
C ALA A 77 2.31 12.40 -5.71
N ARG A 78 3.16 12.83 -6.64
CA ARG A 78 3.92 11.90 -7.51
C ARG A 78 4.94 11.09 -6.73
N SER A 79 5.73 11.75 -5.87
CA SER A 79 6.76 11.10 -5.07
C SER A 79 6.16 10.12 -4.06
N ASN A 80 5.09 10.53 -3.38
CA ASN A 80 4.40 9.67 -2.42
C ASN A 80 3.72 8.49 -3.12
N ALA A 81 3.11 8.69 -4.30
CA ALA A 81 2.58 7.57 -5.09
C ALA A 81 3.68 6.58 -5.50
N LEU A 82 4.86 7.07 -5.92
CA LEU A 82 6.00 6.22 -6.26
C LEU A 82 6.44 5.36 -5.07
N ILE A 83 6.61 5.97 -3.90
CA ILE A 83 7.04 5.28 -2.68
C ILE A 83 6.03 4.18 -2.32
N LEU A 84 4.74 4.50 -2.29
CA LEU A 84 3.68 3.53 -1.99
C LEU A 84 3.60 2.40 -3.02
N MET A 85 3.79 2.69 -4.30
CA MET A 85 3.84 1.68 -5.36
C MET A 85 5.03 0.74 -5.20
N VAL A 86 6.21 1.26 -4.84
CA VAL A 86 7.41 0.44 -4.60
C VAL A 86 7.19 -0.47 -3.40
N VAL A 87 6.67 0.07 -2.29
CA VAL A 87 6.33 -0.73 -1.10
C VAL A 87 5.34 -1.84 -1.46
N LEU A 88 4.27 -1.51 -2.19
CA LEU A 88 3.26 -2.48 -2.60
C LEU A 88 3.84 -3.56 -3.52
N ALA A 89 4.72 -3.18 -4.45
CA ALA A 89 5.40 -4.15 -5.32
C ALA A 89 6.29 -5.12 -4.54
N ILE A 90 6.97 -4.65 -3.48
CA ILE A 90 7.75 -5.50 -2.58
C ILE A 90 6.83 -6.49 -1.85
N PHE A 91 5.68 -6.05 -1.34
CA PHE A 91 4.68 -6.94 -0.73
C PHE A 91 4.17 -7.99 -1.72
N ILE A 92 3.78 -7.58 -2.94
CA ILE A 92 3.31 -8.50 -3.98
C ILE A 92 4.38 -9.56 -4.27
N ALA A 93 5.65 -9.17 -4.39
CA ALA A 93 6.75 -10.09 -4.62
C ALA A 93 6.92 -11.07 -3.44
N GLY A 94 6.84 -10.59 -2.20
CA GLY A 94 6.91 -11.42 -1.00
C GLY A 94 5.77 -12.43 -0.91
N ILE A 95 4.53 -11.98 -1.15
CA ILE A 95 3.32 -12.80 -1.14
C ILE A 95 3.42 -13.88 -2.23
N SER A 96 3.83 -13.49 -3.43
CA SER A 96 4.02 -14.42 -4.55
C SER A 96 5.08 -15.48 -4.23
N ASN A 97 6.21 -15.09 -3.63
CA ASN A 97 7.25 -16.03 -3.22
C ASN A 97 6.76 -17.02 -2.15
N ASN A 98 5.95 -16.59 -1.19
CA ASN A 98 5.39 -17.50 -0.17
C ASN A 98 4.38 -18.48 -0.77
N ILE A 99 3.51 -18.03 -1.67
CA ILE A 99 2.56 -18.90 -2.38
C ILE A 99 3.32 -19.96 -3.20
N LEU A 100 4.40 -19.57 -3.90
CA LEU A 100 5.24 -20.51 -4.64
C LEU A 100 5.94 -21.54 -3.74
N ARG A 101 6.20 -21.20 -2.47
CA ARG A 101 6.75 -22.11 -1.44
C ARG A 101 5.66 -22.92 -0.71
N GLY A 102 4.38 -22.65 -0.97
CA GLY A 102 3.25 -23.29 -0.28
C GLY A 102 3.07 -22.83 1.17
N ILE A 103 3.62 -21.67 1.55
CA ILE A 103 3.50 -21.10 2.90
C ILE A 103 2.31 -20.15 2.91
N ILE A 104 1.24 -20.53 3.62
CA ILE A 104 0.02 -19.72 3.80
C ILE A 104 0.03 -19.19 5.23
N HIS A 105 -0.09 -17.87 5.36
CA HIS A 105 -0.18 -17.16 6.64
C HIS A 105 -0.94 -15.85 6.46
N ASP A 106 -1.15 -15.12 7.56
CA ASP A 106 -1.85 -13.84 7.57
C ASP A 106 -1.18 -12.79 6.67
N CYS A 107 -1.99 -12.08 5.87
CA CYS A 107 -1.50 -11.03 4.98
C CYS A 107 -0.99 -9.80 5.74
N GLY A 108 -1.56 -9.51 6.93
CA GLY A 108 -1.17 -8.36 7.77
C GLY A 108 -1.52 -6.97 7.21
N CYS A 109 -2.12 -6.86 6.02
CA CYS A 109 -2.43 -5.57 5.39
C CYS A 109 -3.73 -4.92 5.89
N PHE A 110 -4.81 -5.69 6.10
CA PHE A 110 -6.13 -5.14 6.47
C PHE A 110 -6.70 -5.74 7.76
N GLU A 111 -5.83 -6.02 8.73
CA GLU A 111 -6.19 -6.68 9.99
C GLU A 111 -7.24 -5.88 10.79
N PHE A 112 -7.16 -4.54 10.76
CA PHE A 112 -8.17 -3.67 11.37
C PHE A 112 -9.55 -3.86 10.73
N LEU A 113 -9.62 -3.90 9.40
CA LEU A 113 -10.88 -4.12 8.68
C LEU A 113 -11.42 -5.53 8.93
N GLY A 114 -10.53 -6.53 8.96
CA GLY A 114 -10.84 -7.90 9.30
C GLY A 114 -11.39 -8.06 10.72
N SER A 115 -10.80 -7.37 11.70
CA SER A 115 -11.28 -7.35 13.08
C SER A 115 -12.65 -6.69 13.24
N LEU A 116 -12.97 -5.70 12.39
CA LEU A 116 -14.23 -4.96 12.44
C LEU A 116 -15.36 -5.69 11.70
N LEU A 117 -15.04 -6.41 10.62
CA LEU A 117 -16.00 -7.12 9.76
C LEU A 117 -16.07 -8.63 10.05
N GLY A 118 -15.19 -9.18 10.90
CA GLY A 118 -15.17 -10.59 11.28
C GLY A 118 -14.52 -11.54 10.27
N PHE A 119 -13.55 -11.07 9.49
CA PHE A 119 -12.85 -11.89 8.49
C PHE A 119 -11.32 -11.84 8.70
N GLN A 120 -10.65 -12.99 8.61
CA GLN A 120 -9.19 -13.07 8.53
C GLN A 120 -8.77 -13.19 7.07
N GLU A 121 -7.83 -12.34 6.65
CA GLU A 121 -7.26 -12.40 5.30
C GLU A 121 -5.93 -13.14 5.32
N GLU A 122 -5.98 -14.39 4.88
CA GLU A 122 -4.78 -15.17 4.57
C GLU A 122 -4.20 -14.78 3.20
N ILE A 123 -2.91 -15.01 3.02
CA ILE A 123 -2.22 -14.85 1.74
C ILE A 123 -2.85 -15.79 0.70
N SER A 124 -3.44 -15.20 -0.34
CA SER A 124 -4.11 -15.90 -1.43
C SER A 124 -3.90 -15.18 -2.77
N LEU A 125 -4.26 -15.83 -3.88
CA LEU A 125 -4.29 -15.20 -5.21
C LEU A 125 -5.22 -13.97 -5.24
N SER A 126 -6.29 -13.98 -4.43
CA SER A 126 -7.18 -12.82 -4.26
C SER A 126 -6.42 -11.59 -3.74
N THR A 127 -5.51 -11.81 -2.78
CA THR A 127 -4.66 -10.78 -2.18
C THR A 127 -3.75 -10.14 -3.22
N ILE A 128 -3.11 -10.96 -4.06
CA ILE A 128 -2.29 -10.47 -5.18
C ILE A 128 -3.14 -9.65 -6.16
N PHE A 129 -4.33 -10.15 -6.52
CA PHE A 129 -5.20 -9.44 -7.45
C PHE A 129 -5.62 -8.07 -6.91
N ARG A 130 -6.02 -7.99 -5.64
CA ARG A 130 -6.32 -6.72 -4.97
C ARG A 130 -5.12 -5.77 -5.00
N ASP A 131 -3.94 -6.24 -4.64
CA ASP A 131 -2.74 -5.41 -4.58
C ASP A 131 -2.33 -4.93 -5.99
N LEU A 132 -2.50 -5.76 -7.03
CA LEU A 132 -2.35 -5.34 -8.43
C LEU A 132 -3.36 -4.27 -8.85
N VAL A 133 -4.61 -4.36 -8.39
CA VAL A 133 -5.63 -3.34 -8.63
C VAL A 133 -5.23 -2.02 -7.96
N ILE A 134 -4.76 -2.05 -6.72
CA ILE A 134 -4.28 -0.84 -6.01
C ILE A 134 -3.07 -0.24 -6.74
N LEU A 135 -2.13 -1.08 -7.19
CA LEU A 135 -0.96 -0.65 -7.97
C LEU A 135 -1.39 0.02 -9.28
N PHE A 136 -2.37 -0.57 -9.98
CA PHE A 136 -2.93 0.02 -11.20
C PHE A 136 -3.67 1.34 -10.93
N MET A 137 -4.37 1.47 -9.80
CA MET A 137 -5.02 2.73 -9.39
C MET A 137 -4.02 3.83 -9.01
N ALA A 138 -2.86 3.46 -8.48
CA ALA A 138 -1.80 4.40 -8.12
C ALA A 138 -1.01 4.91 -9.35
N PHE A 139 -0.90 4.11 -10.41
CA PHE A 139 -0.12 4.44 -11.60
C PHE A 139 -0.52 5.78 -12.28
N PRO A 140 -1.80 6.13 -12.46
CA PRO A 140 -2.19 7.43 -13.00
C PRO A 140 -1.81 8.61 -12.11
N ILE A 141 -1.76 8.41 -10.79
CA ILE A 141 -1.35 9.44 -9.83
C ILE A 141 0.15 9.74 -10.01
N LEU A 142 0.95 8.71 -10.24
CA LEU A 142 2.37 8.85 -10.53
C LEU A 142 2.62 9.69 -11.80
N LEU A 143 1.87 9.42 -12.87
CA LEU A 143 2.03 10.10 -14.17
C LEU A 143 1.44 11.53 -14.18
N TYR A 144 0.24 11.70 -13.64
CA TYR A 144 -0.56 12.93 -13.78
C TYR A 144 -0.75 13.70 -12.48
N GLY A 145 -0.21 13.23 -11.35
CA GLY A 145 -0.33 13.91 -10.07
C GLY A 145 0.13 15.37 -10.18
N SER A 146 -0.71 16.30 -9.74
CA SER A 146 -0.37 17.72 -9.67
C SER A 146 0.06 18.07 -8.26
N ASN A 147 1.26 18.62 -8.08
CA ASN A 147 1.69 19.08 -6.76
C ASN A 147 1.01 20.42 -6.45
N VAL A 148 0.48 20.60 -5.25
CA VAL A 148 -0.02 21.92 -4.77
C VAL A 148 1.03 23.01 -4.97
N PHE A 149 2.31 22.69 -4.79
CA PHE A 149 3.43 23.63 -4.91
C PHE A 149 3.81 24.01 -6.35
N PHE A 150 3.55 23.16 -7.34
CA PHE A 150 3.97 23.39 -8.74
C PHE A 150 2.80 23.76 -9.66
N ARG A 151 1.60 23.96 -9.11
CA ARG A 151 0.50 24.55 -9.86
C ARG A 151 0.82 26.04 -10.04
N LYS A 152 1.54 26.36 -11.12
CA LYS A 152 1.68 27.74 -11.61
C LYS A 152 0.28 28.38 -11.61
N GLN A 153 0.16 29.52 -10.92
CA GLN A 153 -0.94 30.45 -11.07
C GLN A 153 -1.08 30.87 -12.54
#